data_AF-A0A2G2V1N4-F1
#
_entry.id   AF-A0A2G2V1N4-F1
#
_cell.length_a   1.000
_cell.length_b   1.000
_cell.length_c   1.000
_cell.angle_alpha   90.00
_cell.angle_beta   90.00
_cell.angle_gamma   90.00
#
_symmetry.space_group_name_H-M   'P 1'
#
loop_
_entity.id
_entity.type
_entity.pdbx_description
1 polymer ?
#
loop_
_entity_poly.entity_id
_entity_poly.type
_entity_poly.pdbx_seq_one_letter_code
_entity_poly.pdbx_strand_id
1 'polypeptide(L)'
;MGGLKVGSGSRSPQYKSAGLSARWVSLLCIASFCLGVFVVNRLLTVSGPVRTVNDALSVEHMSQELHPVLECEKKASQQEPGDILFQVSKTHDVIMGLDKTISSLEMKLAAARAAKTENEEISTPDRKPVIEPLNNRSKVFFVMGIITAFSSRKRRDSIRDTWMPQGKDLTKLEKEKGIIIRFVIGHSATPGGVLDRAIDAEDAQHNDFFRLNHVEGYHELSSKTQIYFSTAVAKWDADFFIKVDDDVHVNLGVLGSLLDRHRSKPRVYVGCMKSGPVLLQKGVKYHEPEYWKFGEEGNKYFRHATGQIYAISKDLATYISINGHILHRYANEDVSLGSWFIGLDVEHIDERSLCCGTPPDCEWKAQAGNTCAVSFDWSCSGICKSVERMEEVHHRCGEGNGAIWHASF
;
A
#
# COMPACT_ATOMS: atom_id res chain seq x y z
N MET A 1 -6.34 -10.41 86.12
CA MET A 1 -7.68 -10.01 86.56
C MET A 1 -8.51 -9.66 85.32
N GLY A 2 -9.70 -10.27 85.20
CA GLY A 2 -10.86 -10.02 84.29
C GLY A 2 -10.64 -9.29 82.94
N GLY A 3 -11.16 -9.73 81.80
CA GLY A 3 -12.40 -10.46 81.53
C GLY A 3 -13.42 -9.55 80.80
N LEU A 4 -13.80 -9.95 79.58
CA LEU A 4 -15.00 -9.55 78.78
C LEU A 4 -15.05 -8.07 78.29
N LYS A 5 -15.61 -7.70 77.14
CA LYS A 5 -16.77 -8.24 76.41
C LYS A 5 -16.82 -7.73 74.95
N VAL A 6 -17.41 -8.56 74.11
CA VAL A 6 -17.80 -8.38 72.69
C VAL A 6 -18.98 -7.40 72.52
N GLY A 7 -19.06 -6.70 71.39
CA GLY A 7 -20.27 -5.98 70.95
C GLY A 7 -20.29 -5.65 69.43
N SER A 8 -21.26 -6.25 68.72
CA SER A 8 -21.97 -5.87 67.46
C SER A 8 -21.30 -4.93 66.46
N GLY A 9 -21.22 -5.18 65.15
CA GLY A 9 -22.23 -5.76 64.25
C GLY A 9 -22.87 -4.67 63.38
N SER A 10 -22.43 -4.48 62.13
CA SER A 10 -23.18 -3.73 61.11
C SER A 10 -23.24 -4.54 59.79
N ARG A 11 -24.46 -4.70 59.28
CA ARG A 11 -24.85 -5.50 58.10
C ARG A 11 -24.68 -4.67 56.82
N SER A 12 -24.07 -5.26 55.79
CA SER A 12 -24.24 -4.84 54.40
C SER A 12 -25.41 -5.61 53.74
N PRO A 13 -26.16 -5.00 52.81
CA PRO A 13 -27.31 -5.65 52.18
C PRO A 13 -26.85 -6.54 51.01
N GLN A 14 -27.18 -7.84 51.06
CA GLN A 14 -27.07 -8.74 49.93
C GLN A 14 -28.23 -8.52 48.95
N TYR A 15 -27.93 -8.03 47.75
CA TYR A 15 -28.81 -8.14 46.59
C TYR A 15 -28.89 -9.61 46.16
N LYS A 16 -30.07 -10.23 46.27
CA LYS A 16 -30.34 -11.54 45.69
C LYS A 16 -30.67 -11.36 44.21
N SER A 17 -29.74 -11.70 43.32
CA SER A 17 -30.07 -11.93 41.91
C SER A 17 -30.79 -13.28 41.79
N ALA A 18 -31.99 -13.28 41.21
CA ALA A 18 -32.67 -14.51 40.84
C ALA A 18 -32.00 -15.07 39.57
N GLY A 19 -30.89 -15.80 39.76
CA GLY A 19 -30.23 -16.53 38.69
C GLY A 19 -31.03 -17.78 38.32
N LEU A 20 -31.22 -18.02 37.02
CA LEU A 20 -31.75 -19.27 36.51
C LEU A 20 -30.82 -20.42 36.91
N SER A 21 -31.38 -21.50 37.47
CA SER A 21 -30.61 -22.66 37.93
C SER A 21 -29.81 -23.26 36.77
N ALA A 22 -28.59 -23.74 37.05
CA ALA A 22 -27.71 -24.33 36.03
C ALA A 22 -28.39 -25.44 35.21
N ARG A 23 -29.38 -26.13 35.78
CA ARG A 23 -30.20 -27.13 35.08
C ARG A 23 -31.05 -26.52 33.97
N TRP A 24 -31.60 -25.32 34.18
CA TRP A 24 -32.36 -24.58 33.17
C TRP A 24 -31.47 -24.03 32.05
N VAL A 25 -30.26 -23.58 32.40
CA VAL A 25 -29.28 -23.14 31.40
C VAL A 25 -28.87 -24.32 30.52
N SER A 26 -28.56 -25.49 31.10
CA SER A 26 -28.24 -26.69 30.32
C SER A 26 -29.39 -27.14 29.42
N LEU A 27 -30.64 -27.09 29.90
CA LEU A 27 -31.81 -27.42 29.08
C LEU A 27 -32.00 -26.44 27.91
N LEU A 28 -31.81 -25.14 28.13
CA LEU A 28 -31.88 -24.13 27.07
C LEU A 28 -30.77 -24.31 26.04
N CYS A 29 -29.54 -24.64 26.46
CA CYS A 29 -28.43 -24.92 25.56
C CYS A 29 -28.70 -26.15 24.68
N ILE A 30 -29.18 -27.25 25.28
CA ILE A 30 -29.52 -28.48 24.54
C ILE A 30 -30.67 -28.20 23.55
N ALA A 31 -31.70 -27.47 23.98
CA ALA A 31 -32.81 -27.10 23.09
C ALA A 31 -32.34 -26.25 21.91
N SER A 32 -31.42 -25.29 22.12
CA SER A 32 -30.84 -24.48 21.04
C SER A 32 -30.02 -25.31 20.05
N PHE A 33 -29.26 -26.30 20.55
CA PHE A 33 -28.46 -27.18 19.73
C PHE A 33 -29.34 -28.09 18.88
N CYS A 34 -30.39 -28.68 19.46
CA CYS A 34 -31.35 -29.50 18.72
C CYS A 34 -32.13 -28.70 17.66
N LEU A 35 -32.48 -27.44 17.95
CA LEU A 35 -33.10 -26.56 16.95
C LEU A 35 -32.12 -26.25 15.81
N GLY A 36 -30.86 -25.95 16.12
CA GLY A 36 -29.81 -25.69 15.13
C GLY A 36 -29.59 -26.86 14.19
N VAL A 37 -29.53 -28.09 14.70
CA VAL A 37 -29.40 -29.31 13.90
C VAL A 37 -30.62 -29.52 12.97
N PHE A 38 -31.83 -29.21 13.44
CA PHE A 38 -33.05 -29.29 12.62
C PHE A 38 -33.07 -28.25 11.48
N VAL A 39 -32.58 -27.04 11.73
CA VAL A 39 -32.50 -25.97 10.72
C VAL A 39 -31.45 -26.32 9.64
N VAL A 40 -30.29 -26.84 10.03
CA VAL A 40 -29.25 -27.28 9.09
C VAL A 40 -29.72 -28.47 8.24
N ASN A 41 -30.40 -29.46 8.83
CA ASN A 41 -30.94 -30.59 8.07
C ASN A 41 -32.13 -30.25 7.16
N ARG A 42 -32.90 -29.19 7.46
CA ARG A 42 -33.95 -28.67 6.55
C ARG A 42 -33.38 -27.86 5.39
N LEU A 43 -32.22 -27.23 5.55
CA LEU A 43 -31.57 -26.47 4.47
C LEU A 43 -30.81 -27.37 3.49
N LEU A 44 -30.29 -28.53 3.93
CA LEU A 44 -29.69 -29.53 3.04
C LEU A 44 -30.70 -30.37 2.23
N THR A 45 -32.00 -30.30 2.54
CA THR A 45 -33.04 -31.08 1.84
C THR A 45 -33.78 -30.30 0.75
N VAL A 46 -33.34 -29.07 0.43
CA VAL A 46 -33.81 -28.30 -0.73
C VAL A 46 -32.65 -28.04 -1.70
N SER A 47 -32.14 -29.11 -2.30
CA SER A 47 -31.38 -29.05 -3.55
C SER A 47 -32.05 -30.01 -4.54
N GLY A 48 -32.86 -29.45 -5.43
CA GLY A 48 -33.47 -30.17 -6.55
C GLY A 48 -32.45 -30.54 -7.64
N PRO A 49 -32.83 -31.41 -8.60
CA PRO A 49 -31.89 -32.14 -9.44
C PRO A 49 -31.26 -31.28 -10.53
N VAL A 50 -29.95 -31.45 -10.72
CA VAL A 50 -29.18 -30.90 -11.85
C VAL A 50 -29.66 -31.55 -13.14
N ARG A 51 -30.27 -30.75 -14.03
CA ARG A 51 -30.51 -31.11 -15.43
C ARG A 51 -29.24 -30.86 -16.23
N THR A 52 -28.63 -31.93 -16.74
CA THR A 52 -27.63 -31.87 -17.81
C THR A 52 -28.34 -31.56 -19.13
N VAL A 53 -28.05 -30.41 -19.74
CA VAL A 53 -28.39 -30.14 -21.13
C VAL A 53 -27.08 -30.01 -21.89
N ASN A 54 -26.82 -31.03 -22.72
CA ASN A 54 -25.86 -30.93 -23.81
C ASN A 54 -26.44 -29.97 -24.85
N ASP A 55 -25.70 -28.93 -25.21
CA ASP A 55 -25.85 -28.31 -26.52
C ASP A 55 -24.46 -27.98 -27.05
N ALA A 56 -24.07 -28.76 -28.06
CA ALA A 56 -23.02 -28.43 -28.98
C ALA A 56 -23.59 -27.43 -29.98
N LEU A 57 -23.07 -26.20 -30.00
CA LEU A 57 -23.29 -25.27 -31.10
C LEU A 57 -21.98 -24.60 -31.49
N SER A 58 -21.58 -24.96 -32.70
CA SER A 58 -20.55 -24.45 -33.60
C SER A 58 -20.40 -22.93 -33.56
N VAL A 59 -19.15 -22.45 -33.54
CA VAL A 59 -18.82 -21.07 -33.90
C VAL A 59 -17.87 -21.12 -35.09
N GLU A 60 -18.46 -21.11 -36.29
CA GLU A 60 -17.81 -20.59 -37.49
C GLU A 60 -17.98 -19.06 -37.54
N HIS A 61 -16.95 -18.40 -38.08
CA HIS A 61 -16.91 -17.02 -38.58
C HIS A 61 -17.04 -15.83 -37.59
N MET A 62 -15.89 -15.20 -37.30
CA MET A 62 -15.58 -13.83 -37.75
C MET A 62 -14.11 -13.51 -37.45
N SER A 63 -13.21 -13.97 -38.33
CA SER A 63 -11.84 -13.49 -38.43
C SER A 63 -11.80 -12.48 -39.58
N GLN A 64 -11.91 -11.19 -39.27
CA GLN A 64 -11.55 -10.16 -40.23
C GLN A 64 -10.83 -9.00 -39.53
N GLU A 65 -9.62 -8.78 -40.05
CA GLU A 65 -8.70 -7.64 -39.88
C GLU A 65 -7.93 -7.50 -38.57
N LEU A 66 -6.68 -8.00 -38.57
CA LEU A 66 -5.49 -7.15 -38.43
C LEU A 66 -4.21 -7.95 -38.79
N HIS A 67 -3.72 -7.83 -40.03
CA HIS A 67 -2.36 -8.23 -40.39
C HIS A 67 -1.55 -6.98 -40.73
N PRO A 68 -0.42 -6.70 -40.05
CA PRO A 68 0.67 -5.97 -40.66
C PRO A 68 1.54 -6.96 -41.44
N VAL A 69 1.54 -6.82 -42.76
CA VAL A 69 2.48 -7.49 -43.67
C VAL A 69 3.89 -6.98 -43.35
N LEU A 70 4.75 -7.86 -42.84
CA LEU A 70 6.19 -7.60 -42.75
C LEU A 70 6.84 -8.18 -44.01
N GLU A 71 7.14 -7.32 -44.98
CA GLU A 71 8.01 -7.66 -46.10
C GLU A 71 9.46 -7.73 -45.60
N CYS A 72 10.02 -8.93 -45.54
CA CYS A 72 11.44 -9.14 -45.28
C CYS A 72 12.22 -9.17 -46.60
N GLU A 73 12.70 -8.01 -47.05
CA GLU A 73 13.74 -7.97 -48.08
C GLU A 73 15.09 -8.39 -47.48
N LYS A 74 15.65 -9.50 -47.98
CA LYS A 74 17.01 -9.92 -47.69
C LYS A 74 17.99 -9.09 -48.53
N LYS A 75 18.75 -8.21 -47.89
CA LYS A 75 20.07 -7.79 -48.40
C LYS A 75 21.14 -8.16 -47.38
N ALA A 76 21.93 -9.16 -47.75
CA ALA A 76 23.16 -9.51 -47.07
C ALA A 76 24.24 -8.50 -47.49
N SER A 77 24.77 -7.74 -46.54
CA SER A 77 26.11 -7.14 -46.66
C SER A 77 26.71 -6.92 -45.26
N GLN A 78 27.90 -7.52 -45.10
CA GLN A 78 28.94 -7.37 -44.07
C GLN A 78 28.70 -6.30 -43.00
N GLN A 79 28.60 -6.71 -41.72
CA GLN A 79 28.37 -5.83 -40.57
C GLN A 79 29.58 -5.74 -39.64
N GLU A 80 29.96 -4.49 -39.35
CA GLU A 80 30.96 -4.08 -38.37
C GLU A 80 30.48 -4.32 -36.92
N PRO A 81 31.40 -4.52 -35.93
CA PRO A 81 31.05 -4.90 -34.55
C PRO A 81 30.16 -3.89 -33.81
N GLY A 82 30.21 -2.60 -34.17
CA GLY A 82 29.42 -1.54 -33.53
C GLY A 82 27.92 -1.62 -33.81
N ASP A 83 27.53 -2.24 -34.93
CA ASP A 83 26.13 -2.29 -35.39
C ASP A 83 25.32 -3.37 -34.66
N ILE A 84 26.01 -4.42 -34.16
CA ILE A 84 25.40 -5.54 -33.42
C ILE A 84 24.92 -5.08 -32.04
N LEU A 85 25.71 -4.30 -31.32
CA LEU A 85 25.35 -3.79 -29.99
C LEU A 85 24.14 -2.86 -30.05
N PHE A 86 24.06 -2.02 -31.09
CA PHE A 86 22.91 -1.14 -31.32
C PHE A 86 21.64 -1.92 -31.68
N GLN A 87 21.75 -2.94 -32.55
CA GLN A 87 20.64 -3.84 -32.89
C GLN A 87 20.16 -4.67 -31.69
N VAL A 88 21.08 -5.14 -30.85
CA VAL A 88 20.74 -5.86 -29.60
C VAL A 88 20.03 -4.95 -28.61
N SER A 89 20.50 -3.71 -28.43
CA SER A 89 19.82 -2.72 -27.58
C SER A 89 18.40 -2.45 -28.08
N LYS A 90 18.23 -2.21 -29.38
CA LYS A 90 16.93 -1.95 -29.99
C LYS A 90 15.98 -3.14 -29.88
N THR A 91 16.50 -4.36 -29.98
CA THR A 91 15.73 -5.59 -29.80
C THR A 91 15.29 -5.75 -28.35
N HIS A 92 16.17 -5.44 -27.40
CA HIS A 92 15.86 -5.46 -25.98
C HIS A 92 14.77 -4.43 -25.60
N ASP A 93 14.83 -3.22 -26.16
CA ASP A 93 13.80 -2.19 -25.96
C ASP A 93 12.43 -2.62 -26.50
N VAL A 94 12.40 -3.30 -27.65
CA VAL A 94 11.17 -3.85 -28.24
C VAL A 94 10.60 -4.97 -27.37
N ILE A 95 11.45 -5.89 -26.87
CA ILE A 95 11.03 -6.97 -25.97
C ILE A 95 10.45 -6.40 -24.68
N MET A 96 11.12 -5.42 -24.05
CA MET A 96 10.60 -4.76 -22.84
C MET A 96 9.24 -4.08 -23.10
N GLY A 97 9.07 -3.45 -24.27
CA GLY A 97 7.80 -2.84 -24.68
C GLY A 97 6.66 -3.85 -24.84
N LEU A 98 6.94 -5.02 -25.43
CA LEU A 98 6.00 -6.12 -25.59
C LEU A 98 5.62 -6.74 -24.24
N ASP A 99 6.59 -7.02 -23.38
CA ASP A 99 6.36 -7.57 -22.04
C ASP A 99 5.52 -6.62 -21.18
N LYS A 100 5.77 -5.31 -21.27
CA LYS A 100 4.95 -4.28 -20.62
C LYS A 100 3.51 -4.31 -21.13
N THR A 101 3.31 -4.52 -22.43
CA THR A 101 1.98 -4.60 -23.04
C THR A 101 1.22 -5.85 -22.60
N ILE A 102 1.89 -7.01 -22.63
CA ILE A 102 1.31 -8.30 -22.19
C ILE A 102 0.92 -8.21 -20.72
N SER A 103 1.82 -7.76 -19.86
CA SER A 103 1.57 -7.60 -18.43
C SER A 103 0.40 -6.65 -18.15
N SER A 104 0.34 -5.52 -18.87
CA SER A 104 -0.78 -4.58 -18.78
C SER A 104 -2.12 -5.21 -19.19
N LEU A 105 -2.13 -6.04 -20.24
CA LEU A 105 -3.33 -6.74 -20.70
C LEU A 105 -3.79 -7.81 -19.73
N GLU A 106 -2.88 -8.62 -19.19
CA GLU A 106 -3.18 -9.65 -18.19
C GLU A 106 -3.79 -9.04 -16.93
N MET A 107 -3.27 -7.90 -16.47
CA MET A 107 -3.85 -7.21 -15.34
C MET A 107 -5.20 -6.55 -15.65
N LYS A 108 -5.36 -5.92 -16.82
CA LYS A 108 -6.67 -5.38 -17.22
C LYS A 108 -7.72 -6.48 -17.30
N LEU A 109 -7.32 -7.66 -17.75
CA LEU A 109 -8.16 -8.85 -17.76
C LEU A 109 -8.51 -9.30 -16.33
N ALA A 110 -7.54 -9.31 -15.41
CA ALA A 110 -7.78 -9.60 -14.00
C ALA A 110 -8.70 -8.57 -13.33
N ALA A 111 -8.51 -7.28 -13.59
CA ALA A 111 -9.36 -6.18 -13.11
C ALA A 111 -10.80 -6.31 -13.62
N ALA A 112 -10.96 -6.58 -14.92
CA ALA A 112 -12.28 -6.78 -15.53
C ALA A 112 -12.99 -8.02 -14.97
N ARG A 113 -12.24 -9.09 -14.64
CA ARG A 113 -12.79 -10.27 -13.98
C ARG A 113 -13.25 -9.97 -12.55
N ALA A 114 -12.46 -9.25 -11.76
CA ALA A 114 -12.83 -8.86 -10.39
C ALA A 114 -14.05 -7.91 -10.35
N ALA A 115 -14.09 -6.91 -11.24
CA ALA A 115 -15.24 -6.01 -11.35
C ALA A 115 -16.54 -6.73 -11.79
N LYS A 116 -16.41 -7.88 -12.49
CA LYS A 116 -17.55 -8.73 -12.83
C LYS A 116 -18.07 -9.51 -11.62
N THR A 117 -17.18 -9.96 -10.73
CA THR A 117 -17.53 -10.63 -9.48
C THR A 117 -18.21 -9.69 -8.48
N GLU A 118 -17.78 -8.42 -8.40
CA GLU A 118 -18.40 -7.42 -7.50
C GLU A 118 -19.81 -6.97 -7.95
N ASN A 119 -20.08 -6.99 -9.26
CA ASN A 119 -21.40 -6.65 -9.82
C ASN A 119 -22.49 -7.71 -9.55
N GLU A 120 -22.13 -8.91 -9.09
CA GLU A 120 -23.10 -9.95 -8.74
C GLU A 120 -23.56 -9.88 -7.27
N GLU A 121 -22.91 -9.11 -6.39
CA GLU A 121 -23.21 -9.12 -4.94
C GLU A 121 -23.84 -7.87 -4.31
N ILE A 122 -24.05 -6.74 -5.00
CA ILE A 122 -24.67 -5.56 -4.35
C ILE A 122 -25.79 -4.95 -5.20
N SER A 123 -27.03 -5.30 -4.83
CA SER A 123 -28.23 -4.56 -5.19
C SER A 123 -28.71 -3.75 -3.99
N THR A 124 -28.41 -2.44 -3.96
CA THR A 124 -29.31 -1.38 -3.46
C THR A 124 -28.76 0.01 -3.82
N PRO A 125 -29.62 1.02 -4.07
CA PRO A 125 -29.22 2.28 -4.66
C PRO A 125 -29.18 3.41 -3.62
N ASP A 126 -28.03 4.01 -3.37
CA ASP A 126 -27.89 5.48 -3.50
C ASP A 126 -26.43 5.92 -3.41
N ARG A 127 -26.09 6.95 -4.20
CA ARG A 127 -24.79 7.64 -4.33
C ARG A 127 -23.66 6.86 -5.02
N LYS A 128 -23.67 6.91 -6.35
CA LYS A 128 -22.52 6.55 -7.18
C LYS A 128 -21.37 7.56 -6.98
N PRO A 129 -20.15 7.14 -6.61
CA PRO A 129 -18.96 7.95 -6.90
C PRO A 129 -18.74 7.89 -8.42
N VAL A 130 -18.56 9.05 -9.05
CA VAL A 130 -18.21 9.13 -10.48
C VAL A 130 -16.79 8.61 -10.65
N ILE A 131 -16.65 7.33 -10.96
CA ILE A 131 -15.37 6.75 -11.41
C ILE A 131 -15.30 7.04 -12.91
N GLU A 132 -14.55 8.07 -13.30
CA GLU A 132 -14.23 8.26 -14.72
C GLU A 132 -13.44 7.04 -15.24
N PRO A 133 -13.74 6.54 -16.45
CA PRO A 133 -12.99 5.43 -17.04
C PRO A 133 -11.50 5.76 -17.09
N LEU A 134 -10.65 4.79 -16.74
CA LEU A 134 -9.18 4.92 -16.70
C LEU A 134 -8.60 5.51 -18.01
N ASN A 135 -9.27 5.31 -19.14
CA ASN A 135 -8.84 5.75 -20.47
C ASN A 135 -8.87 7.28 -20.70
N ASN A 136 -9.46 8.08 -19.79
CA ASN A 136 -9.56 9.55 -19.96
C ASN A 136 -8.67 10.35 -19.00
N ARG A 137 -7.86 9.69 -18.16
CA ARG A 137 -7.02 10.38 -17.17
C ARG A 137 -5.67 10.71 -17.76
N SER A 138 -5.18 11.92 -17.52
CA SER A 138 -3.80 12.28 -17.86
C SER A 138 -2.84 11.40 -17.04
N LYS A 139 -1.99 10.66 -17.75
CA LYS A 139 -0.96 9.84 -17.12
C LYS A 139 0.04 10.73 -16.39
N VAL A 140 0.31 10.43 -15.13
CA VAL A 140 1.31 11.11 -14.29
C VAL A 140 2.53 10.22 -14.08
N PHE A 141 3.65 10.79 -13.63
CA PHE A 141 4.86 10.04 -13.37
C PHE A 141 4.72 9.19 -12.11
N PHE A 142 4.47 9.79 -10.95
CA PHE A 142 4.20 9.03 -9.73
C PHE A 142 3.23 9.72 -8.78
N VAL A 143 2.56 8.90 -7.97
CA VAL A 143 1.75 9.34 -6.83
C VAL A 143 2.46 8.96 -5.54
N MET A 144 2.75 9.94 -4.71
CA MET A 144 3.38 9.78 -3.40
C MET A 144 2.37 10.05 -2.29
N GLY A 145 2.16 9.03 -1.47
CA GLY A 145 1.30 9.08 -0.30
C GLY A 145 2.15 9.14 0.96
N ILE A 146 2.07 10.25 1.67
CA ILE A 146 2.72 10.42 2.97
C ILE A 146 1.74 9.93 4.03
N ILE A 147 2.00 8.74 4.59
CA ILE A 147 1.13 8.10 5.58
C ILE A 147 1.25 8.86 6.91
N THR A 148 0.15 9.46 7.35
CA THR A 148 0.13 10.31 8.54
C THR A 148 -1.01 9.95 9.49
N ALA A 149 -1.03 10.51 10.70
CA ALA A 149 -2.09 10.29 11.68
C ALA A 149 -2.71 11.62 12.17
N PHE A 150 -3.83 11.53 12.88
CA PHE A 150 -4.47 12.70 13.49
C PHE A 150 -3.53 13.50 14.41
N SER A 151 -2.67 12.80 15.17
CA SER A 151 -1.69 13.40 16.09
C SER A 151 -0.50 14.06 15.38
N SER A 152 -0.32 13.83 14.08
CA SER A 152 0.89 14.22 13.34
C SER A 152 0.84 15.62 12.72
N ARG A 153 -0.04 16.51 13.18
CA ARG A 153 -0.17 17.86 12.59
C ARG A 153 1.16 18.59 12.44
N LYS A 154 1.95 18.66 13.53
CA LYS A 154 3.26 19.32 13.53
C LYS A 154 4.27 18.69 12.56
N ARG A 155 4.18 17.37 12.35
CA ARG A 155 5.04 16.67 11.38
C ARG A 155 4.69 17.07 9.95
N ARG A 156 3.39 17.13 9.62
CA ARG A 156 2.93 17.61 8.31
C ARG A 156 3.39 19.03 8.04
N ASP A 157 3.24 19.92 9.03
CA ASP A 157 3.74 21.30 8.92
C ASP A 157 5.26 21.31 8.68
N SER A 158 6.05 20.52 9.42
CA SER A 158 7.50 20.43 9.18
C SER A 158 7.89 19.91 7.79
N ILE A 159 7.09 19.02 7.20
CA ILE A 159 7.30 18.51 5.83
C ILE A 159 7.00 19.61 4.80
N ARG A 160 5.88 20.32 4.99
CA ARG A 160 5.48 21.47 4.16
C ARG A 160 6.50 22.60 4.21
N ASP A 161 7.07 22.87 5.38
CA ASP A 161 8.06 23.92 5.60
C ASP A 161 9.46 23.54 5.06
N THR A 162 9.64 22.30 4.61
CA THR A 162 10.94 21.80 4.12
C THR A 162 10.84 21.24 2.69
N TRP A 163 10.69 19.93 2.54
CA TRP A 163 10.88 19.26 1.25
C TRP A 163 9.63 19.12 0.39
N MET A 164 8.43 19.34 0.94
CA MET A 164 7.17 19.24 0.18
C MET A 164 6.73 20.63 -0.33
N PRO A 165 6.65 20.85 -1.65
CA PRO A 165 6.13 22.09 -2.19
C PRO A 165 4.68 22.36 -1.76
N GLN A 166 4.32 23.64 -1.61
CA GLN A 166 3.00 24.08 -1.16
C GLN A 166 2.28 24.93 -2.22
N GLY A 167 0.94 24.96 -2.17
CA GLY A 167 0.12 25.87 -2.95
C GLY A 167 0.39 25.84 -4.46
N LYS A 168 0.87 26.98 -5.00
CA LYS A 168 1.14 27.10 -6.44
C LYS A 168 2.27 26.19 -6.90
N ASP A 169 3.29 25.97 -6.07
CA ASP A 169 4.42 25.11 -6.42
C ASP A 169 4.02 23.64 -6.40
N LEU A 170 3.12 23.23 -5.49
CA LEU A 170 2.52 21.89 -5.52
C LEU A 170 1.72 21.68 -6.81
N THR A 171 0.89 22.65 -7.19
CA THR A 171 0.11 22.60 -8.45
C THR A 171 1.02 22.57 -9.67
N LYS A 172 2.14 23.31 -9.64
CA LYS A 172 3.15 23.32 -10.69
C LYS A 172 3.84 21.97 -10.80
N LEU A 173 4.19 21.35 -9.67
CA LEU A 173 4.79 20.02 -9.60
C LEU A 173 3.88 18.96 -10.26
N GLU A 174 2.58 19.02 -9.98
CA GLU A 174 1.59 18.12 -10.58
C GLU A 174 1.48 18.29 -12.08
N LYS A 175 1.42 19.53 -12.57
CA LYS A 175 1.21 19.82 -14.00
C LYS A 175 2.45 19.64 -14.84
N GLU A 176 3.60 20.11 -14.37
CA GLU A 176 4.83 20.15 -15.16
C GLU A 176 5.67 18.88 -15.01
N LYS A 177 5.63 18.24 -13.84
CA LYS A 177 6.43 17.02 -13.57
C LYS A 177 5.58 15.76 -13.48
N GLY A 178 4.25 15.87 -13.45
CA GLY A 178 3.38 14.72 -13.26
C GLY A 178 3.62 14.05 -11.91
N ILE A 179 3.94 14.82 -10.87
CA ILE A 179 4.19 14.28 -9.53
C ILE A 179 3.07 14.73 -8.61
N ILE A 180 2.35 13.78 -8.04
CA ILE A 180 1.26 14.03 -7.09
C ILE A 180 1.74 13.65 -5.70
N ILE A 181 1.72 14.57 -4.75
CA ILE A 181 2.09 14.33 -3.35
C ILE A 181 0.90 14.65 -2.46
N ARG A 182 0.47 13.70 -1.62
CA ARG A 182 -0.66 13.90 -0.70
C ARG A 182 -0.38 13.28 0.67
N PHE A 183 -0.85 13.96 1.72
CA PHE A 183 -0.96 13.37 3.05
C PHE A 183 -2.13 12.38 3.10
N VAL A 184 -1.83 11.11 3.38
CA VAL A 184 -2.81 10.03 3.34
C VAL A 184 -3.36 9.78 4.73
N ILE A 185 -4.67 9.99 4.87
CA ILE A 185 -5.36 9.85 6.15
C ILE A 185 -6.77 9.29 5.97
N GLY A 186 -7.16 8.38 6.84
CA GLY A 186 -8.52 7.88 6.98
C GLY A 186 -9.40 8.85 7.78
N HIS A 187 -10.48 8.32 8.34
CA HIS A 187 -11.40 9.02 9.21
C HIS A 187 -11.37 8.44 10.62
N SER A 188 -11.89 9.20 11.57
CA SER A 188 -12.01 8.75 12.96
C SER A 188 -13.09 7.67 13.09
N ALA A 189 -13.08 6.95 14.21
CA ALA A 189 -14.12 5.97 14.53
C ALA A 189 -15.53 6.60 14.67
N THR A 190 -15.60 7.92 14.82
CA THR A 190 -16.86 8.69 14.85
C THR A 190 -16.85 9.69 13.71
N PRO A 191 -17.31 9.30 12.50
CA PRO A 191 -17.28 10.17 11.33
C PRO A 191 -17.87 11.56 11.60
N GLY A 192 -17.11 12.61 11.26
CA GLY A 192 -17.49 14.01 11.52
C GLY A 192 -17.17 14.49 12.94
N GLY A 193 -16.41 13.70 13.71
CA GLY A 193 -15.92 14.05 15.03
C GLY A 193 -14.96 15.25 15.03
N VAL A 194 -14.42 15.59 16.21
CA VAL A 194 -13.47 16.71 16.36
C VAL A 194 -12.18 16.46 15.56
N LEU A 195 -11.70 15.21 15.54
CA LEU A 195 -10.51 14.83 14.79
C LEU A 195 -10.71 14.98 13.27
N ASP A 196 -11.86 14.54 12.75
CA ASP A 196 -12.18 14.69 11.33
C ASP A 196 -12.30 16.16 10.94
N ARG A 197 -13.03 16.96 11.74
CA ARG A 197 -13.18 18.41 11.50
C ARG A 197 -11.86 19.16 11.54
N ALA A 198 -10.91 18.75 12.38
CA ALA A 198 -9.58 19.35 12.41
C ALA A 198 -8.80 19.06 11.11
N ILE A 199 -8.93 17.86 10.56
CA ILE A 199 -8.36 17.52 9.25
C ILE A 199 -9.07 18.28 8.13
N ASP A 200 -10.40 18.37 8.15
CA ASP A 200 -11.16 19.10 7.13
C ASP A 200 -10.78 20.60 7.11
N ALA A 201 -10.54 21.20 8.28
CA ALA A 201 -10.06 22.57 8.38
C ALA A 201 -8.64 22.76 7.85
N GLU A 202 -7.76 21.78 8.03
CA GLU A 202 -6.41 21.78 7.45
C GLU A 202 -6.44 21.58 5.94
N ASP A 203 -7.23 20.64 5.46
CA ASP A 203 -7.37 20.36 4.03
C ASP A 203 -7.97 21.56 3.29
N ALA A 204 -8.92 22.28 3.90
CA ALA A 204 -9.42 23.53 3.35
C ALA A 204 -8.35 24.63 3.21
N GLN A 205 -7.28 24.58 4.00
CA GLN A 205 -6.17 25.54 3.95
C GLN A 205 -5.10 25.14 2.93
N HIS A 206 -4.73 23.86 2.89
CA HIS A 206 -3.57 23.38 2.13
C HIS A 206 -3.93 22.59 0.86
N ASN A 207 -5.11 21.97 0.82
CA ASN A 207 -5.62 21.15 -0.28
C ASN A 207 -4.64 20.05 -0.72
N ASP A 208 -4.02 19.40 0.26
CA ASP A 208 -2.93 18.44 0.09
C ASP A 208 -3.20 17.08 0.74
N PHE A 209 -4.45 16.79 1.14
CA PHE A 209 -4.81 15.47 1.64
C PHE A 209 -5.33 14.51 0.57
N PHE A 210 -5.13 13.23 0.85
CA PHE A 210 -5.83 12.14 0.21
C PHE A 210 -6.60 11.34 1.27
N ARG A 211 -7.91 11.56 1.32
CA ARG A 211 -8.82 10.97 2.29
C ARG A 211 -9.19 9.54 1.89
N LEU A 212 -8.96 8.59 2.81
CA LEU A 212 -9.31 7.18 2.62
C LEU A 212 -10.60 6.83 3.36
N ASN A 213 -11.37 5.89 2.80
CA ASN A 213 -12.45 5.23 3.52
C ASN A 213 -11.86 4.14 4.44
N HIS A 214 -11.24 4.59 5.53
CA HIS A 214 -10.51 3.76 6.48
C HIS A 214 -10.66 4.35 7.87
N VAL A 215 -11.03 3.53 8.86
CA VAL A 215 -11.02 3.96 10.26
C VAL A 215 -9.59 3.93 10.77
N GLU A 216 -9.04 5.09 11.12
CA GLU A 216 -7.70 5.18 11.71
C GLU A 216 -7.64 4.45 13.05
N GLY A 217 -6.63 3.60 13.21
CA GLY A 217 -6.40 2.81 14.41
C GLY A 217 -4.93 2.43 14.59
N TYR A 218 -4.54 2.13 15.83
CA TYR A 218 -3.14 1.86 16.19
C TYR A 218 -2.54 0.61 15.52
N HIS A 219 -3.38 -0.38 15.15
CA HIS A 219 -2.95 -1.64 14.54
C HIS A 219 -3.40 -1.79 13.08
N GLU A 220 -3.79 -0.70 12.44
CA GLU A 220 -4.41 -0.72 11.12
C GLU A 220 -3.48 -0.28 9.99
N LEU A 221 -2.19 -0.11 10.25
CA LEU A 221 -1.24 0.43 9.26
C LEU A 221 -1.16 -0.43 7.99
N SER A 222 -1.05 -1.76 8.13
CA SER A 222 -1.05 -2.68 6.97
C SER A 222 -2.35 -2.56 6.14
N SER A 223 -3.50 -2.40 6.82
CA SER A 223 -4.80 -2.16 6.19
C SER A 223 -4.81 -0.83 5.45
N LYS A 224 -4.33 0.24 6.10
CA LYS A 224 -4.25 1.58 5.54
C LYS A 224 -3.39 1.62 4.28
N THR A 225 -2.24 0.97 4.29
CA THR A 225 -1.33 0.91 3.14
C THR A 225 -1.98 0.14 1.97
N GLN A 226 -2.64 -0.98 2.23
CA GLN A 226 -3.40 -1.70 1.20
C GLN A 226 -4.50 -0.82 0.58
N ILE A 227 -5.30 -0.16 1.41
CA ILE A 227 -6.38 0.73 0.98
C ILE A 227 -5.81 1.94 0.22
N TYR A 228 -4.67 2.49 0.65
CA TYR A 228 -3.98 3.57 -0.03
C TYR A 228 -3.64 3.17 -1.47
N PHE A 229 -2.92 2.07 -1.70
CA PHE A 229 -2.56 1.65 -3.06
C PHE A 229 -3.79 1.37 -3.92
N SER A 230 -4.78 0.68 -3.36
CA SER A 230 -6.03 0.35 -4.06
C SER A 230 -6.79 1.60 -4.48
N THR A 231 -6.93 2.57 -3.57
CA THR A 231 -7.65 3.82 -3.85
C THR A 231 -6.85 4.74 -4.77
N ALA A 232 -5.52 4.78 -4.62
CA ALA A 232 -4.64 5.60 -5.44
C ALA A 232 -4.64 5.14 -6.90
N VAL A 233 -4.49 3.84 -7.17
CA VAL A 233 -4.52 3.31 -8.55
C VAL A 233 -5.90 3.43 -9.17
N ALA A 234 -6.97 3.36 -8.36
CA ALA A 234 -8.33 3.62 -8.80
C ALA A 234 -8.60 5.11 -9.10
N LYS A 235 -7.79 6.04 -8.60
CA LYS A 235 -7.95 7.49 -8.78
C LYS A 235 -7.01 8.11 -9.81
N TRP A 236 -5.77 7.65 -9.89
CA TRP A 236 -4.73 8.21 -10.77
C TRP A 236 -4.12 7.15 -11.67
N ASP A 237 -3.86 7.52 -12.93
CA ASP A 237 -3.03 6.72 -13.82
C ASP A 237 -1.57 7.20 -13.69
N ALA A 238 -0.72 6.43 -13.01
CA ALA A 238 0.67 6.77 -12.73
C ALA A 238 1.63 5.63 -13.10
N ASP A 239 2.90 5.93 -13.42
CA ASP A 239 3.92 4.89 -13.60
C ASP A 239 4.29 4.21 -12.27
N PHE A 240 4.38 4.99 -11.19
CA PHE A 240 4.69 4.50 -9.84
C PHE A 240 3.72 5.01 -8.77
N PHE A 241 3.53 4.21 -7.74
CA PHE A 241 2.86 4.56 -6.50
C PHE A 241 3.85 4.40 -5.34
N ILE A 242 3.99 5.43 -4.53
CA ILE A 242 4.99 5.51 -3.47
C ILE A 242 4.28 5.67 -2.14
N LYS A 243 4.74 4.93 -1.13
CA LYS A 243 4.40 5.14 0.26
C LYS A 243 5.60 5.76 0.98
N VAL A 244 5.36 6.77 1.81
CA VAL A 244 6.38 7.47 2.61
C VAL A 244 5.85 7.70 4.03
N ASP A 245 6.70 7.58 5.06
CA ASP A 245 6.35 7.94 6.43
C ASP A 245 6.38 9.47 6.66
N ASP A 246 5.60 9.98 7.62
CA ASP A 246 5.54 11.42 7.93
C ASP A 246 6.69 11.96 8.80
N ASP A 247 7.74 11.16 9.00
CA ASP A 247 8.93 11.55 9.75
C ASP A 247 10.23 11.25 8.99
N VAL A 248 10.24 11.31 7.66
CA VAL A 248 11.46 11.17 6.84
C VAL A 248 11.70 12.39 5.96
N HIS A 249 12.97 12.60 5.57
CA HIS A 249 13.35 13.65 4.62
C HIS A 249 13.53 13.05 3.22
N VAL A 250 12.98 13.70 2.20
CA VAL A 250 12.98 13.22 0.81
C VAL A 250 13.55 14.30 -0.12
N ASN A 251 14.48 13.89 -0.98
CA ASN A 251 14.97 14.67 -2.11
C ASN A 251 14.21 14.25 -3.38
N LEU A 252 13.21 15.04 -3.79
CA LEU A 252 12.26 14.70 -4.85
C LEU A 252 12.90 14.57 -6.23
N GLY A 253 13.89 15.39 -6.57
CA GLY A 253 14.63 15.36 -7.83
C GLY A 253 15.53 14.13 -7.94
N VAL A 254 16.23 13.79 -6.85
CA VAL A 254 17.01 12.53 -6.76
C VAL A 254 16.06 11.33 -6.86
N LEU A 255 14.95 11.32 -6.12
CA LEU A 255 13.94 10.25 -6.18
C LEU A 255 13.29 10.14 -7.57
N GLY A 256 12.99 11.26 -8.22
CA GLY A 256 12.42 11.28 -9.57
C GLY A 256 13.40 10.68 -10.58
N SER A 257 14.65 11.13 -10.56
CA SER A 257 15.72 10.60 -11.41
C SER A 257 15.99 9.11 -11.15
N LEU A 258 15.73 8.66 -9.92
CA LEU A 258 15.85 7.26 -9.54
C LEU A 258 14.78 6.38 -10.18
N LEU A 259 13.52 6.79 -10.05
CA LEU A 259 12.38 6.03 -10.57
C LEU A 259 12.33 6.06 -12.10
N ASP A 260 12.83 7.13 -12.73
CA ASP A 260 12.84 7.25 -14.18
C ASP A 260 13.69 6.14 -14.84
N ARG A 261 14.82 5.77 -14.22
CA ARG A 261 15.66 4.63 -14.66
C ARG A 261 14.93 3.28 -14.69
N HIS A 262 13.79 3.19 -14.02
CA HIS A 262 13.01 1.95 -13.90
C HIS A 262 11.63 2.07 -14.56
N ARG A 263 11.32 3.20 -15.21
CA ARG A 263 9.99 3.51 -15.76
C ARG A 263 9.53 2.58 -16.89
N SER A 264 10.47 2.01 -17.64
CA SER A 264 10.19 1.06 -18.72
C SER A 264 9.94 -0.36 -18.21
N LYS A 265 10.39 -0.70 -16.99
CA LYS A 265 10.34 -2.05 -16.45
C LYS A 265 8.94 -2.37 -15.89
N PRO A 266 8.35 -3.53 -16.24
CA PRO A 266 7.11 -3.99 -15.62
C PRO A 266 7.37 -4.50 -14.19
N ARG A 267 6.34 -4.52 -13.34
CA ARG A 267 6.36 -5.18 -12.01
C ARG A 267 7.61 -4.89 -11.16
N VAL A 268 7.93 -3.62 -10.99
CA VAL A 268 9.05 -3.18 -10.14
C VAL A 268 8.59 -2.89 -8.72
N TYR A 269 9.37 -3.37 -7.74
CA TYR A 269 9.31 -2.99 -6.33
C TYR A 269 10.65 -2.40 -5.89
N VAL A 270 10.68 -1.09 -5.66
CA VAL A 270 11.88 -0.32 -5.31
C VAL A 270 11.84 0.05 -3.84
N GLY A 271 12.96 -0.16 -3.15
CA GLY A 271 13.16 0.27 -1.77
C GLY A 271 14.56 -0.07 -1.30
N CYS A 272 14.90 0.32 -0.07
CA CYS A 272 16.09 -0.23 0.57
C CYS A 272 15.78 -1.61 1.10
N MET A 273 16.27 -2.65 0.41
CA MET A 273 15.87 -4.03 0.67
C MET A 273 16.59 -4.57 1.91
N LYS A 274 15.82 -5.09 2.86
CA LYS A 274 16.28 -5.68 4.11
C LYS A 274 15.71 -7.08 4.34
N SER A 275 16.33 -7.79 5.26
CA SER A 275 15.79 -8.99 5.89
C SER A 275 16.31 -9.02 7.33
N GLY A 276 15.41 -9.29 8.27
CA GLY A 276 15.68 -9.21 9.70
C GLY A 276 14.96 -10.31 10.48
N PRO A 277 15.30 -10.51 11.76
CA PRO A 277 14.71 -11.56 12.58
C PRO A 277 13.20 -11.37 12.69
N VAL A 278 12.46 -12.49 12.70
CA VAL A 278 11.02 -12.47 12.98
C VAL A 278 10.78 -12.07 14.43
N LEU A 279 9.87 -11.12 14.66
CA LEU A 279 9.63 -10.54 15.98
C LEU A 279 8.66 -11.41 16.80
N LEU A 280 9.21 -12.44 17.45
CA LEU A 280 8.46 -13.49 18.16
C LEU A 280 8.21 -13.21 19.65
N GLN A 281 8.85 -12.21 20.25
CA GLN A 281 8.68 -11.88 21.67
C GLN A 281 7.41 -11.06 21.92
N LYS A 282 6.51 -11.52 22.78
CA LYS A 282 5.35 -10.72 23.20
C LYS A 282 5.80 -9.43 23.89
N GLY A 283 5.14 -8.32 23.57
CA GLY A 283 5.43 -7.01 24.16
C GLY A 283 6.44 -6.15 23.40
N VAL A 284 7.13 -6.70 22.39
CA VAL A 284 7.90 -5.86 21.47
C VAL A 284 6.98 -5.22 20.43
N LYS A 285 7.37 -4.03 19.95
CA LYS A 285 6.68 -3.36 18.85
C LYS A 285 6.70 -4.28 17.62
N TYR A 286 5.53 -4.48 16.99
CA TYR A 286 5.34 -5.38 15.85
C TYR A 286 5.57 -6.87 16.13
N HIS A 287 5.36 -7.33 17.37
CA HIS A 287 5.27 -8.77 17.64
C HIS A 287 4.33 -9.46 16.65
N GLU A 288 4.85 -10.47 15.97
CA GLU A 288 4.14 -11.21 14.92
C GLU A 288 3.47 -12.46 15.53
N PRO A 289 2.15 -12.45 15.79
CA PRO A 289 1.47 -13.59 16.38
C PRO A 289 1.51 -14.84 15.51
N GLU A 290 1.65 -14.69 14.20
CA GLU A 290 1.74 -15.78 13.23
C GLU A 290 3.18 -16.05 12.79
N TYR A 291 4.16 -15.80 13.68
CA TYR A 291 5.60 -15.97 13.40
C TYR A 291 5.96 -17.36 12.86
N TRP A 292 5.18 -18.39 13.22
CA TRP A 292 5.37 -19.77 12.77
C TRP A 292 5.22 -19.95 11.25
N LYS A 293 4.55 -19.02 10.54
CA LYS A 293 4.47 -19.02 9.07
C LYS A 293 5.81 -18.70 8.39
N PHE A 294 6.76 -18.12 9.12
CA PHE A 294 8.10 -17.79 8.63
C PHE A 294 9.11 -18.93 8.87
N GLY A 295 8.63 -20.09 9.31
CA GLY A 295 9.42 -21.27 9.61
C GLY A 295 9.81 -21.36 11.08
N GLU A 296 11.05 -21.75 11.35
CA GLU A 296 11.54 -22.06 12.69
C GLU A 296 12.00 -20.82 13.46
N GLU A 297 12.13 -20.96 14.78
CA GLU A 297 12.70 -19.90 15.62
C GLU A 297 14.13 -19.57 15.18
N GLY A 298 14.42 -18.27 15.04
CA GLY A 298 15.68 -17.78 14.47
C GLY A 298 15.62 -17.48 12.98
N ASN A 299 14.55 -17.87 12.28
CA ASN A 299 14.33 -17.46 10.90
C ASN A 299 14.15 -15.95 10.77
N LYS A 300 14.45 -15.48 9.56
CA LYS A 300 14.29 -14.08 9.17
C LYS A 300 13.07 -13.92 8.29
N TYR A 301 12.48 -12.73 8.29
CA TYR A 301 11.54 -12.33 7.27
C TYR A 301 12.17 -12.48 5.87
N PHE A 302 11.35 -12.81 4.86
CA PHE A 302 11.76 -12.70 3.47
C PHE A 302 12.25 -11.28 3.16
N ARG A 303 12.96 -11.13 2.05
CA ARG A 303 13.50 -9.82 1.67
C ARG A 303 12.35 -8.86 1.30
N HIS A 304 12.34 -7.69 1.92
CA HIS A 304 11.33 -6.64 1.71
C HIS A 304 11.98 -5.26 1.86
N ALA A 305 11.36 -4.20 1.33
CA ALA A 305 11.83 -2.84 1.52
C ALA A 305 11.63 -2.38 2.97
N THR A 306 12.46 -1.43 3.41
CA THR A 306 12.26 -0.70 4.66
C THR A 306 10.96 0.10 4.64
N GLY A 307 10.20 0.09 5.75
CA GLY A 307 8.92 0.81 5.84
C GLY A 307 8.96 2.33 5.62
N GLN A 308 10.10 3.00 5.75
CA GLN A 308 10.19 4.47 5.63
C GLN A 308 9.75 5.00 4.26
N ILE A 309 10.15 4.29 3.20
CA ILE A 309 9.77 4.59 1.83
C ILE A 309 9.88 3.34 0.97
N TYR A 310 8.94 3.17 0.06
CA TYR A 310 9.07 2.27 -1.07
C TYR A 310 8.16 2.70 -2.22
N ALA A 311 8.56 2.33 -3.43
CA ALA A 311 7.81 2.58 -4.64
C ALA A 311 7.47 1.26 -5.33
N ILE A 312 6.24 1.17 -5.83
CA ILE A 312 5.78 0.03 -6.63
C ILE A 312 5.26 0.54 -7.97
N SER A 313 5.53 -0.23 -9.02
CA SER A 313 4.97 0.05 -10.34
C SER A 313 3.44 -0.01 -10.33
N LYS A 314 2.80 0.62 -11.33
CA LYS A 314 1.36 0.50 -11.58
C LYS A 314 0.85 -0.94 -11.56
N ASP A 315 1.67 -1.86 -12.05
CA ASP A 315 1.29 -3.26 -12.13
C ASP A 315 1.06 -3.87 -10.75
N LEU A 316 2.00 -3.64 -9.83
CA LEU A 316 1.87 -4.14 -8.47
C LEU A 316 0.78 -3.42 -7.68
N ALA A 317 0.59 -2.11 -7.88
CA ALA A 317 -0.50 -1.37 -7.25
C ALA A 317 -1.87 -1.90 -7.71
N THR A 318 -2.02 -2.20 -9.00
CA THR A 318 -3.23 -2.80 -9.57
C THR A 318 -3.46 -4.21 -9.02
N TYR A 319 -2.40 -5.03 -8.92
CA TYR A 319 -2.48 -6.35 -8.30
C TYR A 319 -2.99 -6.26 -6.85
N ILE A 320 -2.48 -5.32 -6.06
CA ILE A 320 -2.98 -5.08 -4.69
C ILE A 320 -4.47 -4.72 -4.71
N SER A 321 -4.88 -3.82 -5.60
CA SER A 321 -6.27 -3.39 -5.72
C SER A 321 -7.22 -4.54 -6.05
N ILE A 322 -6.82 -5.43 -6.96
CA ILE A 322 -7.65 -6.57 -7.41
C ILE A 322 -7.73 -7.65 -6.31
N ASN A 323 -6.61 -7.94 -5.67
CA ASN A 323 -6.48 -9.10 -4.78
C ASN A 323 -6.59 -8.72 -3.30
N GLY A 324 -6.91 -7.46 -2.97
CA GLY A 324 -6.86 -6.94 -1.60
C GLY A 324 -7.58 -7.81 -0.56
N HIS A 325 -8.71 -8.40 -0.93
CA HIS A 325 -9.52 -9.26 -0.05
C HIS A 325 -8.83 -10.58 0.36
N ILE A 326 -7.86 -11.08 -0.40
CA ILE A 326 -7.08 -12.30 -0.05
C ILE A 326 -5.66 -11.99 0.42
N LEU A 327 -5.19 -10.74 0.25
CA LEU A 327 -3.85 -10.36 0.66
C LEU A 327 -3.75 -10.32 2.19
N HIS A 328 -2.90 -11.20 2.72
CA HIS A 328 -2.70 -11.35 4.15
C HIS A 328 -1.92 -10.17 4.74
N ARG A 329 -2.31 -9.74 5.94
CA ARG A 329 -1.71 -8.59 6.64
C ARG A 329 -1.03 -9.10 7.91
N TYR A 330 0.29 -8.93 7.95
CA TYR A 330 1.12 -9.19 9.13
C TYR A 330 1.15 -7.97 10.05
N ALA A 331 1.65 -8.16 11.28
CA ALA A 331 1.75 -7.10 12.28
C ALA A 331 2.65 -5.94 11.84
N ASN A 332 3.65 -6.25 11.02
CA ASN A 332 4.51 -5.27 10.38
C ASN A 332 4.03 -4.97 8.95
N GLU A 333 3.86 -3.69 8.63
CA GLU A 333 3.34 -3.24 7.34
C GLU A 333 4.32 -3.53 6.20
N ASP A 334 5.62 -3.29 6.42
CA ASP A 334 6.63 -3.45 5.36
C ASP A 334 6.85 -4.94 5.01
N VAL A 335 6.72 -5.81 6.00
CA VAL A 335 6.61 -7.27 5.82
C VAL A 335 5.33 -7.62 5.06
N SER A 336 4.18 -7.06 5.43
CA SER A 336 2.91 -7.31 4.72
C SER A 336 3.04 -7.04 3.23
N LEU A 337 3.53 -5.85 2.86
CA LEU A 337 3.73 -5.49 1.46
C LEU A 337 4.67 -6.47 0.72
N GLY A 338 5.83 -6.78 1.31
CA GLY A 338 6.77 -7.71 0.69
C GLY A 338 6.18 -9.13 0.50
N SER A 339 5.30 -9.58 1.41
CA SER A 339 4.65 -10.89 1.28
C SER A 339 3.70 -10.97 0.08
N TRP A 340 3.12 -9.84 -0.33
CA TRP A 340 2.20 -9.80 -1.47
C TRP A 340 2.92 -10.03 -2.79
N PHE A 341 4.24 -9.84 -2.83
CA PHE A 341 5.06 -9.90 -4.03
C PHE A 341 5.99 -11.11 -4.08
N ILE A 342 6.25 -11.80 -2.97
CA ILE A 342 7.24 -12.90 -2.91
C ILE A 342 6.90 -14.08 -3.83
N GLY A 343 5.62 -14.31 -4.10
CA GLY A 343 5.14 -15.36 -5.01
C GLY A 343 4.94 -14.89 -6.46
N LEU A 344 5.27 -13.65 -6.76
CA LEU A 344 5.11 -13.03 -8.09
C LEU A 344 6.48 -12.84 -8.76
N ASP A 345 6.48 -12.78 -10.08
CA ASP A 345 7.67 -12.42 -10.87
C ASP A 345 7.93 -10.90 -10.81
N VAL A 346 8.46 -10.45 -9.67
CA VAL A 346 8.69 -9.03 -9.32
C VAL A 346 10.17 -8.72 -9.26
N GLU A 347 10.58 -7.68 -9.97
CA GLU A 347 11.95 -7.17 -9.84
C GLU A 347 12.08 -6.34 -8.56
N HIS A 348 12.80 -6.90 -7.59
CA HIS A 348 13.14 -6.22 -6.34
C HIS A 348 14.41 -5.38 -6.54
N ILE A 349 14.27 -4.06 -6.51
CA ILE A 349 15.39 -3.12 -6.67
C ILE A 349 15.85 -2.67 -5.28
N ASP A 350 17.05 -3.13 -4.89
CA ASP A 350 17.72 -2.70 -3.66
C ASP A 350 18.43 -1.37 -3.87
N GLU A 351 17.77 -0.30 -3.43
CA GLU A 351 18.26 1.06 -3.59
C GLU A 351 18.72 1.65 -2.25
N ARG A 352 20.04 1.80 -2.11
CA ARG A 352 20.67 2.26 -0.86
C ARG A 352 20.51 3.75 -0.61
N SER A 353 20.25 4.55 -1.65
CA SER A 353 19.94 5.97 -1.49
C SER A 353 18.58 6.23 -0.81
N LEU A 354 17.73 5.21 -0.67
CA LEU A 354 16.45 5.28 0.05
C LEU A 354 16.55 5.02 1.56
N CYS A 355 17.75 4.79 2.10
CA CYS A 355 17.95 4.48 3.53
C CYS A 355 19.25 5.05 4.10
N CYS A 356 19.56 6.29 3.75
CA CYS A 356 20.68 6.99 4.36
C CYS A 356 20.37 7.41 5.79
N GLY A 357 21.40 7.43 6.64
CA GLY A 357 21.34 8.09 7.93
C GLY A 357 21.17 9.60 7.74
N THR A 358 20.54 10.27 8.71
CA THR A 358 20.63 11.73 8.82
C THR A 358 22.08 12.16 9.09
N PRO A 359 22.41 13.47 9.17
CA PRO A 359 23.79 13.89 9.29
C PRO A 359 24.53 13.21 10.45
N PRO A 360 25.79 12.79 10.23
CA PRO A 360 26.64 13.17 9.10
C PRO A 360 26.55 12.25 7.84
N ASP A 361 25.80 11.13 7.86
CA ASP A 361 25.85 10.14 6.76
C ASP A 361 25.38 10.72 5.41
N CYS A 362 24.18 11.30 5.37
CA CYS A 362 23.65 11.93 4.15
C CYS A 362 24.59 13.01 3.57
N GLU A 363 25.28 13.76 4.44
CA GLU A 363 26.09 14.91 4.07
C GLU A 363 27.40 14.43 3.44
N TRP A 364 28.06 13.46 4.06
CA TRP A 364 29.26 12.83 3.48
C TRP A 364 28.95 12.14 2.16
N LYS A 365 27.80 11.50 2.04
CA LYS A 365 27.36 10.88 0.78
C LYS A 365 27.12 11.91 -0.32
N ALA A 366 26.47 13.03 0.01
CA ALA A 366 26.28 14.14 -0.92
C ALA A 366 27.62 14.74 -1.38
N GLN A 367 28.57 14.94 -0.45
CA GLN A 367 29.94 15.41 -0.77
C GLN A 367 30.70 14.45 -1.68
N ALA A 368 30.44 13.15 -1.58
CA ALA A 368 30.99 12.11 -2.45
C ALA A 368 30.23 11.95 -3.79
N GLY A 369 29.25 12.81 -4.09
CA GLY A 369 28.44 12.75 -5.31
C GLY A 369 27.33 11.69 -5.29
N ASN A 370 27.10 11.05 -4.14
CA ASN A 370 26.07 10.01 -3.94
C ASN A 370 24.91 10.56 -3.11
N THR A 371 24.31 11.67 -3.55
CA THR A 371 23.20 12.31 -2.82
C THR A 371 22.08 11.31 -2.53
N CYS A 372 21.64 11.27 -1.28
CA CYS A 372 20.58 10.37 -0.84
C CYS A 372 19.23 10.84 -1.36
N ALA A 373 18.38 9.90 -1.78
CA ALA A 373 16.99 10.18 -2.10
C ALA A 373 16.14 10.33 -0.83
N VAL A 374 16.46 9.55 0.22
CA VAL A 374 15.78 9.60 1.52
C VAL A 374 16.77 9.48 2.67
N SER A 375 16.54 10.27 3.72
CA SER A 375 17.34 10.30 4.95
C SER A 375 16.47 10.13 6.21
N PHE A 376 16.88 9.24 7.11
CA PHE A 376 16.22 9.00 8.41
C PHE A 376 17.16 8.36 9.44
N ASP A 377 16.74 8.27 10.71
CA ASP A 377 17.50 7.62 11.77
C ASP A 377 16.99 6.19 12.03
N TRP A 378 17.88 5.21 11.94
CA TRP A 378 17.56 3.81 12.22
C TRP A 378 17.08 3.58 13.66
N SER A 379 17.57 4.38 14.62
CA SER A 379 17.28 4.23 16.05
C SER A 379 15.81 4.45 16.41
N CYS A 380 15.10 5.30 15.66
CA CYS A 380 13.67 5.55 15.85
C CYS A 380 12.83 5.17 14.63
N SER A 381 13.43 4.58 13.59
CA SER A 381 12.75 4.16 12.35
C SER A 381 12.06 5.33 11.63
N GLY A 382 12.74 6.48 11.61
CA GLY A 382 12.29 7.79 11.13
C GLY A 382 13.32 8.84 11.58
N ILE A 383 13.11 10.13 11.35
CA ILE A 383 13.94 11.19 11.92
C ILE A 383 13.54 11.35 13.39
N CYS A 384 14.50 11.15 14.29
CA CYS A 384 14.19 11.27 15.72
C CYS A 384 13.90 12.74 16.03
N LYS A 385 12.79 13.00 16.74
CA LYS A 385 12.30 14.38 16.98
C LYS A 385 12.12 15.12 15.66
N SER A 386 11.40 14.49 14.72
CA SER A 386 11.25 14.98 13.34
C SER A 386 10.71 16.40 13.25
N VAL A 387 9.79 16.79 14.14
CA VAL A 387 9.25 18.16 14.18
C VAL A 387 10.36 19.20 14.36
N GLU A 388 11.33 18.92 15.23
CA GLU A 388 12.42 19.83 15.54
C GLU A 388 13.63 19.68 14.60
N ARG A 389 13.86 18.47 14.05
CA ARG A 389 15.07 18.15 13.29
C ARG A 389 14.90 18.15 11.77
N MET A 390 13.67 18.14 11.25
CA MET A 390 13.44 18.10 9.79
C MET A 390 14.14 19.26 9.06
N GLU A 391 14.11 20.47 9.64
CA GLU A 391 14.75 21.65 9.06
C GLU A 391 16.28 21.50 8.99
N GLU A 392 16.92 21.06 10.07
CA GLU A 392 18.37 20.80 10.10
C GLU A 392 18.77 19.73 9.06
N VAL A 393 18.01 18.64 9.01
CA VAL A 393 18.23 17.54 8.06
C VAL A 393 18.04 18.05 6.64
N HIS A 394 17.00 18.84 6.37
CA HIS A 394 16.75 19.42 5.06
C HIS A 394 17.87 20.36 4.62
N HIS A 395 18.40 21.19 5.52
CA HIS A 395 19.50 22.08 5.19
C HIS A 395 20.80 21.34 4.84
N ARG A 396 21.08 20.23 5.52
CA ARG A 396 22.35 19.49 5.39
C ARG A 396 22.31 18.34 4.37
N CYS A 397 21.16 17.70 4.22
CA CYS A 397 20.95 16.58 3.31
C CYS A 397 20.17 16.95 2.04
N GLY A 398 19.58 18.15 2.00
CA GLY A 398 18.68 18.58 0.94
C GLY A 398 19.36 18.67 -0.42
N GLU A 399 18.64 18.25 -1.45
CA GLU A 399 18.90 18.70 -2.81
C GLU A 399 18.57 20.20 -2.90
N GLY A 400 19.39 20.98 -3.59
CA GLY A 400 19.13 22.42 -3.70
C GLY A 400 17.74 22.72 -4.28
N ASN A 401 17.12 23.84 -3.91
CA ASN A 401 15.72 24.18 -4.22
C ASN A 401 15.31 24.09 -5.71
N GLY A 402 16.27 24.18 -6.63
CA GLY A 402 16.04 24.04 -8.08
C GLY A 402 16.08 22.60 -8.60
N ALA A 403 16.53 21.62 -7.81
CA ALA A 403 16.87 20.28 -8.26
C ALA A 403 15.69 19.57 -8.95
N ILE A 404 14.51 19.56 -8.31
CA ILE A 404 13.31 18.97 -8.90
C ILE A 404 12.88 19.65 -10.21
N TRP A 405 13.10 20.95 -10.35
CA TRP A 405 12.72 21.71 -11.53
C TRP A 405 13.69 21.49 -12.69
N HIS A 406 14.97 21.34 -12.40
CA HIS A 406 16.04 21.09 -13.38
C HIS A 406 16.20 19.61 -13.77
N ALA A 407 15.68 18.69 -12.96
CA ALA A 407 15.69 17.26 -13.29
C ALA A 407 14.84 16.99 -14.54
N SER A 408 15.43 16.23 -15.48
CA SER A 408 14.78 15.78 -16.71
C SER A 408 14.42 14.31 -16.56
N PHE A 409 13.12 14.01 -16.59
CA PHE A 409 12.52 12.67 -16.56
C PHE A 409 11.17 12.68 -17.30
#